data_AF-A0ABD4T048-F1
#
_entry.id   AF-A0ABD4T048-F1
#
_cell.length_a   1.000
_cell.length_b   1.000
_cell.length_c   1.000
_cell.angle_alpha   90.00
_cell.angle_beta   90.00
_cell.angle_gamma   90.00
#
_symmetry.space_group_name_H-M   'P 1'
#
loop_
_entity.id
_entity.type
_entity.pdbx_description
1 polymer ?
#
loop_
_entity_poly.entity_id
_entity_poly.type
_entity_poly.pdbx_seq_one_letter_code
_entity_poly.pdbx_strand_id
1 'polypeptide(L)' 'MTIVQAARTVMQSSQTSMTAAEITAAILAQRLYEFKAKSPKDIVRSAIERHCEGVTRKNSAKEKYFRKESPGIYALIQEL' A
#
# COMPACT_ATOMS: atom_id res chain seq x y z
N MET A 1 6.59 -8.49 9.45
CA MET A 1 6.04 -7.81 8.25
C MET A 1 4.59 -7.42 8.51
N THR A 2 4.22 -6.17 8.29
CA THR A 2 2.82 -5.72 8.20
C THR A 2 2.42 -5.54 6.73
N ILE A 3 1.13 -5.37 6.45
CA ILE A 3 0.64 -5.08 5.09
C ILE A 3 1.27 -3.81 4.52
N VAL A 4 1.43 -2.77 5.35
CA VAL A 4 2.04 -1.50 4.96
C VAL A 4 3.52 -1.68 4.63
N GLN A 5 4.24 -2.43 5.47
CA GLN A 5 5.65 -2.75 5.21
C GLN A 5 5.81 -3.57 3.92
N ALA A 6 4.97 -4.58 3.71
CA ALA A 6 5.00 -5.41 2.51
C ALA A 6 4.70 -4.58 1.24
N ALA A 7 3.70 -3.68 1.30
CA ALA A 7 3.41 -2.76 0.21
C ALA A 7 4.58 -1.82 -0.10
N ARG A 8 5.24 -1.27 0.93
CA ARG A 8 6.46 -0.47 0.75
C ARG A 8 7.57 -1.26 0.07
N THR A 9 7.85 -2.48 0.53
CA THR A 9 8.88 -3.33 -0.08
C THR A 9 8.62 -3.59 -1.56
N VAL A 10 7.37 -3.91 -1.93
CA VAL A 10 6.99 -4.11 -3.33
C VAL A 10 7.25 -2.84 -4.15
N MET A 11 6.74 -1.69 -3.71
CA MET A 11 6.82 -0.46 -4.49
C MET A 11 8.23 0.14 -4.52
N GLN A 12 9.06 -0.12 -3.50
CA GLN A 12 10.47 0.24 -3.50
C GLN A 12 11.24 -0.55 -4.56
N SER A 13 10.90 -1.82 -4.76
CA SER A 13 11.54 -2.68 -5.76
C SER A 13 11.12 -2.35 -7.20
N SER A 14 9.87 -1.93 -7.41
CA SER A 14 9.36 -1.63 -8.75
C SER A 14 9.70 -0.20 -9.20
N GLN A 15 9.87 0.73 -8.26
CA GLN A 15 9.99 2.18 -8.52
C GLN A 15 8.87 2.74 -9.40
N THR A 16 7.70 2.09 -9.40
CA THR A 16 6.53 2.48 -10.19
C THR A 16 5.31 2.66 -9.31
N SER A 17 4.39 3.50 -9.79
CA SER A 17 3.05 3.62 -9.24
C SER A 17 2.26 2.35 -9.53
N MET A 18 1.49 1.89 -8.54
CA MET A 18 0.79 0.60 -8.62
C MET A 18 -0.62 0.72 -8.05
N THR A 19 -1.52 -0.12 -8.58
CA THR A 19 -2.85 -0.34 -8.02
C THR A 19 -2.78 -1.24 -6.80
N ALA A 20 -3.81 -1.16 -5.94
CA ALA A 20 -3.91 -2.09 -4.80
C ALA A 20 -3.95 -3.57 -5.24
N ALA A 21 -4.48 -3.86 -6.43
CA ALA A 21 -4.51 -5.22 -6.99
C ALA A 21 -3.10 -5.71 -7.35
N GLU A 22 -2.31 -4.89 -8.05
CA GLU A 22 -0.93 -5.22 -8.42
C GLU A 22 -0.04 -5.36 -7.17
N ILE A 23 -0.20 -4.47 -6.20
CA ILE A 23 0.53 -4.56 -4.92
C ILE A 23 0.17 -5.87 -4.20
N THR A 24 -1.11 -6.21 -4.14
CA THR A 24 -1.56 -7.47 -3.51
C THR A 24 -0.97 -8.69 -4.22
N ALA A 25 -0.99 -8.71 -5.55
CA ALA A 25 -0.42 -9.80 -6.34
C ALA A 25 1.09 -9.95 -6.10
N ALA A 26 1.84 -8.84 -6.06
CA ALA A 26 3.26 -8.85 -5.79
C ALA A 26 3.59 -9.31 -4.35
N ILE A 27 2.82 -8.87 -3.35
CA ILE A 27 2.97 -9.34 -1.96
C ILE A 27 2.81 -10.86 -1.86
N LEU A 28 1.81 -11.42 -2.54
CA LEU A 28 1.56 -12.86 -2.57
C LEU A 28 2.66 -13.62 -3.33
N ALA A 29 3.05 -13.13 -4.50
CA ALA A 29 4.10 -13.75 -5.32
C ALA A 29 5.45 -13.80 -4.58
N GLN A 30 5.78 -12.75 -3.84
CA GLN A 30 7.00 -12.64 -3.05
C GLN A 30 6.87 -13.22 -1.62
N ARG A 31 5.69 -13.74 -1.25
CA ARG A 31 5.37 -14.28 0.09
C ARG A 31 5.73 -13.32 1.23
N LEU A 32 5.58 -12.01 1.02
CA LEU A 32 5.93 -10.99 2.01
C LEU A 32 4.95 -10.98 3.18
N TYR A 33 3.68 -11.30 2.93
CA TYR A 33 2.63 -11.30 3.94
C TYR A 33 1.58 -12.37 3.65
N GLU A 34 1.09 -13.04 4.70
CA GLU A 34 0.03 -14.04 4.60
C GLU A 34 -1.33 -13.44 4.97
N PHE A 35 -2.27 -13.48 4.04
CA PHE A 35 -3.62 -12.94 4.26
C PHE A 35 -4.57 -14.03 4.76
N LYS A 36 -5.19 -13.81 5.93
CA LYS A 36 -6.28 -14.65 6.46
C LYS A 36 -7.67 -14.22 6.01
N ALA A 37 -7.76 -13.13 5.24
CA ALA A 37 -9.03 -12.51 4.87
C ALA A 37 -9.53 -12.97 3.50
N LYS A 38 -10.86 -12.95 3.33
CA LYS A 38 -11.52 -13.30 2.07
C LYS A 38 -11.20 -12.34 0.92
N SER A 39 -10.83 -11.09 1.22
CA SER A 39 -10.45 -10.10 0.21
C SER A 39 -9.13 -9.41 0.57
N PRO A 40 -7.97 -10.03 0.25
CA PRO A 40 -6.65 -9.44 0.48
C PRO A 40 -6.51 -8.04 -0.13
N LYS A 41 -7.00 -7.85 -1.36
CA LYS A 41 -6.97 -6.58 -2.08
C LYS A 41 -7.60 -5.43 -1.29
N ASP A 42 -8.78 -5.64 -0.70
CA ASP A 42 -9.48 -4.58 0.00
C ASP A 42 -8.77 -4.18 1.30
N ILE A 43 -8.11 -5.14 1.96
CA ILE A 43 -7.29 -4.86 3.14
C ILE A 43 -6.02 -4.12 2.75
N VAL A 44 -5.35 -4.52 1.66
CA VAL A 44 -4.18 -3.80 1.12
C VAL A 44 -4.55 -2.37 0.78
N ARG A 45 -5.64 -2.15 0.04
CA ARG A 45 -6.16 -0.81 -0.25
C ARG A 45 -6.39 0.00 1.03
N SER A 46 -7.12 -0.56 2.00
CA SER A 46 -7.43 0.16 3.24
C SER A 46 -6.17 0.49 4.05
N ALA A 47 -5.18 -0.42 4.07
CA ALA A 47 -3.89 -0.17 4.69
C ALA A 47 -3.13 0.97 3.99
N ILE A 48 -3.05 0.94 2.66
CA ILE A 48 -2.38 2.00 1.88
C ILE A 48 -3.07 3.34 2.08
N GLU A 49 -4.40 3.40 1.94
CA GLU A 49 -5.15 4.66 2.01
C GLU A 49 -5.04 5.35 3.37
N ARG A 50 -4.96 4.61 4.47
CA ARG A 50 -4.73 5.22 5.79
C ARG A 50 -3.36 5.90 5.90
N HIS A 51 -2.38 5.39 5.15
CA HIS A 51 -1.01 5.91 5.08
C HIS A 51 -0.78 6.82 3.86
N CYS A 52 -1.83 7.20 3.13
CA CYS A 52 -1.74 8.22 2.09
C CYS A 52 -1.62 9.63 2.71
N GLU A 53 -0.78 10.48 2.12
CA GLU A 53 -0.79 11.91 2.37
C GLU A 53 -2.16 12.54 2.03
N GLY A 54 -2.47 13.69 2.63
CA GLY A 54 -3.72 14.40 2.40
C GLY A 54 -4.98 13.74 2.99
N VAL A 55 -4.87 12.55 3.61
CA VAL A 55 -5.99 11.90 4.30
C VAL A 55 -6.11 12.42 5.73
N THR A 56 -7.18 13.16 6.02
CA THR A 56 -7.45 13.82 7.33
C THR A 56 -8.54 13.15 8.17
N ARG A 57 -9.04 11.98 7.75
CA ARG A 57 -10.11 11.27 8.47
C ARG A 57 -9.61 10.69 9.79
N LYS A 58 -10.51 10.48 10.77
CA LYS A 58 -10.20 9.94 12.12
C LYS A 58 -9.32 8.69 12.13
N ASN A 59 -9.41 7.84 11.10
CA ASN A 59 -8.67 6.58 11.00
C ASN A 59 -7.38 6.68 10.16
N SER A 60 -6.93 7.90 9.86
CA SER A 60 -5.65 8.15 9.20
C SER A 60 -4.49 7.73 10.09
N ALA A 61 -3.48 7.10 9.51
CA ALA A 61 -2.21 6.87 10.20
C ALA A 61 -1.41 8.16 10.34
N LYS A 62 -0.57 8.23 11.38
CA LYS A 62 0.36 9.34 11.62
C LYS A 62 1.46 9.35 10.55
N GLU A 63 2.06 8.19 10.28
CA GLU A 63 3.11 8.03 9.30
C GLU A 63 2.52 7.95 7.88
N LYS A 64 3.10 8.72 6.96
CA LYS A 64 2.68 8.78 5.56
C LYS A 64 3.76 8.19 4.69
N TYR A 65 3.39 7.20 3.88
CA TYR A 65 4.32 6.49 3.00
C TYR A 65 3.88 6.55 1.54
N PHE A 66 2.61 6.85 1.29
CA PHE A 66 2.02 6.75 -0.04
C PHE A 66 1.35 8.07 -0.45
N ARG A 67 1.23 8.28 -1.75
CA ARG A 67 0.38 9.31 -2.34
C ARG A 67 -0.54 8.69 -3.39
N LYS A 68 -1.69 9.32 -3.65
CA LYS A 68 -2.56 8.95 -4.78
C LYS A 68 -2.15 9.76 -6.00
N GLU A 69 -1.77 9.09 -7.08
CA GLU A 69 -1.46 9.78 -8.35
C GLU A 69 -2.71 9.91 -9.23
N SER A 70 -3.58 8.89 -9.19
CA SER A 70 -4.87 8.90 -9.87
C SER A 70 -5.83 7.93 -9.15
N PRO A 71 -7.12 7.85 -9.54
CA PRO A 71 -8.08 6.97 -8.88
C PRO A 71 -7.62 5.51 -8.82
N GLY A 72 -7.25 5.06 -7.62
CA GLY A 72 -6.82 3.68 -7.37
C GLY A 72 -5.36 3.37 -7.70
N ILE A 73 -4.56 4.36 -8.11
CA ILE A 73 -3.12 4.24 -8.35
C ILE A 73 -2.36 4.99 -7.27
N TYR A 74 -1.40 4.30 -6.65
CA TYR A 74 -0.62 4.77 -5.51
C TYR A 74 0.86 4.80 -5.86
N ALA A 75 1.58 5.78 -5.34
CA ALA A 75 3.04 5.87 -5.42
C ALA A 75 3.65 6.00 -4.02
N LEU A 76 4.93 5.64 -3.88
CA LEU A 76 5.69 5.96 -2.67
C LEU A 76 6.02 7.45 -2.64
N ILE A 77 5.92 8.04 -1.45
CA ILE A 77 6.53 9.34 -1.18
C ILE A 77 8.03 9.06 -1.04
N GLN A 78 8.87 9.74 -1.83
CA GLN A 78 10.32 9.66 -1.63
C GLN A 78 10.66 10.24 -0.26
N GLU A 79 11.35 9.46 0.58
CA GLU A 79 12.03 10.03 1.74
C GLU A 79 13.18 10.89 1.19
N LEU A 80 13.07 12.22 1.38
CA LEU A 80 14.14 13.19 1.09
C LEU A 80 15.31 13.00 2.06
#